data_AF-X1THJ2-F1
#
_entry.id   AF-X1THJ2-F1
#
_cell.length_a   1.000
_cell.length_b   1.000
_cell.length_c   1.000
_cell.angle_alpha   90.00
_cell.angle_beta   90.00
_cell.angle_gamma   90.00
#
_symmetry.space_group_name_H-M   'P 1'
#
loop_
_entity.id
_entity.type
_entity.pdbx_description
1 polymer ?
#
loop_
_entity_poly.entity_id
_entity_poly.type
_entity_poly.pdbx_seq_one_letter_code
_entity_poly.pdbx_strand_id
1 'polypeptide(L)'
;MIVAVIKGNEILLTHAERFTPGLYSVVAGFVEPGETLEECVRRELREEVGIEVQNISYFGSQSWPFPSSLMVAFTAHYAGGEITLDETEIVD
;
A
#
# COMPACT_ATOMS: atom_id res chain seq x y z
N MET A 1 5.79 0.24 5.24
CA MET A 1 4.46 -0.20 5.72
C MET A 1 3.81 -1.06 4.65
N ILE A 2 2.73 -1.76 4.98
CA ILE A 2 1.91 -2.52 4.02
C ILE A 2 0.44 -2.26 4.36
N VAL A 3 -0.42 -2.07 3.35
CA VAL A 3 -1.82 -1.66 3.59
C VAL A 3 -2.82 -2.38 2.71
N ALA A 4 -3.79 -3.03 3.34
CA ALA A 4 -4.97 -3.57 2.65
C ALA A 4 -6.07 -2.49 2.56
N VAL A 5 -6.46 -2.11 1.35
CA VAL A 5 -7.53 -1.14 1.11
C VAL A 5 -8.83 -1.84 0.73
N ILE A 6 -9.90 -1.56 1.48
CA ILE A 6 -11.21 -2.21 1.35
C ILE A 6 -12.22 -1.21 0.75
N LYS A 7 -12.98 -1.67 -0.25
CA LYS A 7 -14.10 -0.94 -0.85
C LYS A 7 -15.32 -1.86 -0.93
N GLY A 8 -16.21 -1.78 0.05
CA GLY A 8 -17.35 -2.69 0.14
C GLY A 8 -16.89 -4.15 0.26
N ASN A 9 -17.13 -4.95 -0.79
CA ASN A 9 -16.72 -6.36 -0.86
C ASN A 9 -15.45 -6.58 -1.70
N GLU A 10 -14.78 -5.50 -2.10
CA GLU A 10 -13.59 -5.53 -2.94
C GLU A 10 -12.36 -5.15 -2.11
N ILE A 11 -11.19 -5.69 -2.50
CA ILE A 11 -9.88 -5.35 -1.95
C ILE A 11 -8.99 -4.89 -3.10
N LEU A 12 -8.26 -3.78 -2.89
CA LEU A 12 -7.25 -3.34 -3.84
C LEU A 12 -6.06 -4.29 -3.79
N LEU A 13 -5.63 -4.75 -4.96
CA LEU A 13 -4.41 -5.50 -5.16
C LEU A 13 -3.66 -4.90 -6.35
N THR A 14 -2.34 -4.96 -6.32
CA THR A 14 -1.44 -4.43 -7.34
C THR A 14 -0.41 -5.49 -7.74
N HIS A 15 0.06 -5.42 -8.97
CA HIS A 15 1.12 -6.23 -9.54
C HIS A 15 2.32 -5.33 -9.82
N ALA A 16 3.43 -5.58 -9.13
CA ALA A 16 4.70 -4.91 -9.41
C ALA A 16 5.48 -5.72 -10.47
N GLU A 17 6.24 -5.05 -11.34
CA GLU A 17 7.01 -5.69 -12.43
C GLU A 17 7.94 -6.82 -11.92
N ARG A 18 8.49 -6.65 -10.72
CA ARG A 18 9.39 -7.63 -10.06
C ARG A 18 8.68 -8.91 -9.58
N PHE A 19 7.35 -8.94 -9.56
CA PHE A 19 6.61 -10.10 -9.07
C PHE A 19 6.54 -11.21 -10.12
N THR A 20 6.35 -12.44 -9.63
CA THR A 20 6.06 -13.55 -10.54
C THR A 20 4.73 -13.27 -11.25
N PRO A 21 4.62 -13.48 -12.58
CA PRO A 21 3.39 -13.21 -13.31
C PRO A 21 2.15 -13.84 -12.66
N GLY A 22 1.10 -13.04 -12.50
CA GLY A 22 -0.15 -13.44 -11.85
C GLY A 22 -0.16 -13.37 -10.31
N LEU A 23 0.94 -12.94 -9.67
CA LEU A 23 0.97 -12.65 -8.24
C LEU A 23 0.61 -11.19 -8.00
N TYR A 24 -0.52 -10.95 -7.32
CA TYR A 24 -0.90 -9.63 -6.85
C TYR A 24 -0.71 -9.54 -5.34
N SER A 25 -0.37 -8.34 -4.86
CA SER A 25 -0.19 -8.03 -3.44
C SER A 25 -0.94 -6.76 -3.08
N VAL A 26 -1.12 -6.53 -1.80
CA VAL A 26 -1.48 -5.21 -1.29
C VAL A 26 -0.29 -4.25 -1.37
N VAL A 27 -0.57 -2.94 -1.36
CA VAL A 27 0.40 -1.85 -1.50
C VAL A 27 1.36 -1.79 -0.31
N ALA A 28 2.65 -1.55 -0.57
CA ALA A 28 3.68 -1.45 0.45
C ALA A 28 4.80 -0.49 0.03
N GLY A 29 5.10 0.48 0.90
CA GLY A 29 6.15 1.47 0.66
C GLY A 29 6.98 1.77 1.91
N PHE A 30 8.03 2.57 1.75
CA PHE A 30 8.92 2.94 2.86
C PHE A 30 8.42 4.21 3.54
N VAL A 31 8.58 4.29 4.86
CA VAL A 31 8.25 5.50 5.62
C VAL A 31 9.37 6.51 5.41
N GLU A 32 9.02 7.75 5.08
CA GLU A 32 9.99 8.83 4.88
C GLU A 32 10.36 9.54 6.20
N PRO A 33 11.53 10.21 6.27
CA PRO A 33 11.91 10.99 7.45
C PRO A 33 10.91 12.10 7.77
N GLY A 34 10.40 12.11 9.01
CA GLY A 34 9.42 13.11 9.47
C GLY A 34 7.97 12.73 9.19
N GLU A 35 7.73 11.57 8.58
CA GLU A 35 6.41 11.05 8.27
C GLU A 35 5.90 10.08 9.35
N THR A 36 4.62 10.17 9.70
CA THR A 36 3.91 9.13 10.46
C THR A 36 3.58 7.93 9.58
N LEU A 37 3.28 6.78 10.17
CA LEU A 37 2.90 5.60 9.40
C LEU A 37 1.60 5.82 8.60
N GLU A 38 0.66 6.58 9.17
CA GLU A 38 -0.60 6.93 8.53
C GLU A 38 -0.44 7.96 7.40
N GLU A 39 0.54 8.85 7.48
CA GLU A 39 0.92 9.72 6.36
C GLU A 39 1.56 8.90 5.24
N CYS A 40 2.46 7.97 5.57
CA CYS A 40 3.07 7.04 4.61
C CYS A 40 2.00 6.23 3.86
N VAL A 41 1.01 5.69 4.57
CA VAL A 41 -0.13 5.00 3.94
C VAL A 41 -0.83 5.87 2.90
N ARG A 42 -1.08 7.15 3.21
CA ARG A 42 -1.79 8.05 2.29
C ARG A 42 -0.92 8.46 1.11
N ARG A 43 0.35 8.76 1.35
CA ARG A 43 1.31 9.16 0.31
C ARG A 43 1.49 8.04 -0.71
N GLU A 44 1.85 6.84 -0.26
CA GLU A 44 2.10 5.68 -1.14
C GLU A 44 0.86 5.34 -1.98
N LEU A 45 -0.35 5.31 -1.38
CA LEU A 45 -1.58 5.05 -2.13
C LEU A 45 -1.93 6.15 -3.13
N ARG A 46 -1.56 7.40 -2.85
CA ARG A 46 -1.78 8.51 -3.77
C ARG A 46 -0.79 8.49 -4.93
N GLU A 47 0.48 8.18 -4.63
CA GLU A 47 1.57 8.13 -5.61
C GLU A 47 1.42 6.93 -6.54
N GLU A 48 1.27 5.73 -5.97
CA GLU A 48 1.32 4.49 -6.75
C GLU A 48 0.00 4.16 -7.47
N VAL A 49 -1.15 4.50 -6.88
CA VAL A 49 -2.48 4.06 -7.38
C VAL A 49 -3.52 5.18 -7.50
N GLY A 50 -3.20 6.43 -7.13
CA GLY A 50 -4.07 7.59 -7.36
C GLY A 50 -5.33 7.67 -6.47
N ILE A 51 -5.39 6.93 -5.37
CA ILE A 51 -6.59 6.90 -4.49
C ILE A 51 -6.35 7.51 -3.11
N GLU A 52 -7.44 7.95 -2.49
CA GLU A 52 -7.48 8.46 -1.13
C GLU A 52 -8.15 7.44 -0.20
N VAL A 53 -7.70 7.37 1.05
CA VAL A 53 -8.22 6.45 2.08
C VAL A 53 -8.55 7.12 3.40
N GLN A 54 -9.43 6.46 4.15
CA GLN A 54 -9.82 6.83 5.50
C GLN A 54 -9.84 5.60 6.42
N ASN A 55 -10.08 5.83 7.71
CA ASN A 55 -10.14 4.76 8.72
C ASN A 55 -8.91 3.84 8.71
N ILE A 56 -7.73 4.44 8.56
CA ILE A 56 -6.46 3.72 8.63
C ILE A 56 -6.32 3.15 10.05
N SER A 57 -6.17 1.84 10.14
CA SER A 57 -6.10 1.11 11.40
C SER A 57 -4.93 0.14 11.38
N TYR A 58 -4.12 0.17 12.44
CA TYR A 58 -3.04 -0.77 12.62
C TYR A 58 -3.58 -2.19 12.75
N PHE A 59 -3.00 -3.11 11.98
CA PHE A 59 -3.35 -4.52 11.99
C PHE A 59 -2.31 -5.37 12.73
N GLY A 60 -1.03 -5.14 12.45
CA GLY A 60 0.04 -5.98 12.96
C GLY A 60 1.42 -5.53 12.50
N SER A 61 2.46 -6.22 12.96
CA SER A 61 3.82 -6.01 12.47
C SER A 61 4.58 -7.32 12.37
N GLN A 62 5.56 -7.34 11.47
CA GLN A 62 6.41 -8.50 11.22
C GLN A 62 7.82 -8.04 10.84
N SER A 63 8.84 -8.71 11.38
CA SER A 63 10.21 -8.50 10.90
C SER A 63 10.35 -9.03 9.48
N TRP A 64 10.86 -8.20 8.57
CA TRP A 64 11.13 -8.56 7.18
C TRP A 64 12.64 -8.55 6.91
N PRO A 65 13.30 -9.72 6.84
CA PRO A 65 14.76 -9.81 6.91
C PRO A 65 15.50 -9.48 5.59
N PHE A 66 14.82 -9.00 4.54
CA PHE A 66 15.42 -8.71 3.24
C PHE A 66 15.13 -7.25 2.82
N PRO A 67 16.07 -6.29 2.95
CA PRO A 67 17.42 -6.39 3.50
C PRO A 67 17.52 -6.26 5.03
N SER A 68 16.60 -5.54 5.70
CA SER A 68 16.40 -5.45 7.15
C SER A 68 15.32 -4.39 7.41
N SER A 69 14.05 -4.80 7.43
CA SER A 69 12.93 -3.89 7.56
C SER A 69 11.93 -4.37 8.61
N LEU A 70 11.22 -3.44 9.24
CA LEU A 70 10.03 -3.74 10.03
C LEU A 70 8.81 -3.47 9.16
N MET A 71 8.06 -4.53 8.84
CA MET A 71 6.81 -4.38 8.14
C MET A 71 5.71 -4.06 9.14
N VAL A 72 5.10 -2.90 8.99
CA VAL A 72 3.94 -2.48 9.79
C VAL A 72 2.72 -2.52 8.87
N ALA A 73 1.74 -3.34 9.25
CA ALA A 73 0.56 -3.63 8.46
C ALA A 73 -0.63 -2.78 8.92
N PHE A 74 -1.38 -2.27 7.95
CA PHE A 74 -2.59 -1.49 8.13
C PHE A 74 -3.75 -2.06 7.31
N THR A 75 -4.96 -1.76 7.76
CA THR A 75 -6.17 -1.81 6.94
C THR A 75 -6.71 -0.40 6.77
N ALA A 76 -7.27 -0.08 5.61
CA ALA A 76 -7.90 1.21 5.35
C ALA A 76 -9.14 1.05 4.47
N HIS A 77 -10.04 2.05 4.50
CA HIS A 77 -11.22 2.09 3.65
C HIS A 77 -11.03 3.11 2.52
N TYR A 78 -11.42 2.74 1.31
CA TYR A 78 -11.46 3.64 0.17
C TYR A 78 -12.30 4.89 0.49
N ALA A 79 -11.76 6.07 0.22
CA ALA A 79 -12.42 7.36 0.45
C ALA A 79 -12.74 8.12 -0.85
N GLY A 80 -11.98 7.89 -1.92
CA GLY A 80 -12.18 8.56 -3.21
C GLY A 80 -10.97 8.44 -4.14
N GLY A 81 -11.03 9.07 -5.31
CA GLY A 81 -10.00 9.04 -6.33
C GLY A 81 -10.36 8.20 -7.55
N GLU A 82 -9.44 8.11 -8.50
CA GLU A 82 -9.53 7.22 -9.66
C GLU A 82 -8.21 6.46 -9.75
N ILE A 83 -8.27 5.16 -10.07
CA ILE A 83 -7.07 4.35 -10.18
C ILE A 83 -6.20 4.91 -11.29
N THR A 84 -5.01 5.35 -10.91
CA THR A 84 -4.01 5.88 -11.83
C THR A 84 -2.68 5.28 -11.39
N LEU A 85 -2.09 4.47 -12.26
CA LEU A 85 -0.88 3.73 -11.91
C LEU A 85 0.36 4.59 -12.12
N ASP A 86 1.28 4.54 -11.16
CA ASP A 86 2.68 4.86 -11.45
C ASP A 86 3.32 3.68 -12.19
N GLU A 87 3.42 3.82 -13.51
CA GLU A 87 3.98 2.80 -14.41
C GLU A 87 5.46 2.45 -14.11
N THR A 88 6.14 3.22 -13.26
CA THR A 88 7.51 2.90 -12.83
C THR A 88 7.56 1.87 -11.71
N GLU A 89 6.48 1.72 -10.93
CA GLU A 89 6.43 0.82 -9.77
C GLU A 89 5.39 -0.29 -9.93
N ILE A 90 4.24 0.02 -10.53
CA ILE A 90 3.10 -0.88 -10.68
C ILE A 90 2.74 -1.04 -12.15
N VAL A 91 2.50 -2.30 -12.54
CA VAL A 91 2.13 -2.66 -13.90
C VAL A 91 0.66 -3.02 -14.06
N ASP A 92 -0.06 -3.32 -12.96
CA ASP A 92 -1.51 -3.59 -12.92
C ASP A 92 -2.10 -3.37 -11.52
#